data_AF-A0A950V4Y0-F1
#
_entry.id   AF-A0A950V4Y0-F1
#
_cell.length_a   1.000
_cell.length_b   1.000
_cell.length_c   1.000
_cell.angle_alpha   90.00
_cell.angle_beta   90.00
_cell.angle_gamma   90.00
#
_symmetry.space_group_name_H-M   'P 1'
#
loop_
_entity.id
_entity.type
_entity.pdbx_description
1 polymer ?
#
loop_
_entity_poly.entity_id
_entity_poly.type
_entity_poly.pdbx_seq_one_letter_code
_entity_poly.pdbx_strand_id
1 'polypeptide(L)' 'MLLRPLPVTTALALATTAMMPGIEAPRIKTGPDIGSPVPQFALADQRGKTQTLKSILGPNGALLLFFRSADW' A
#
# COMPACT_ATOMS: atom_id res chain seq x y z
N MET A 1 -6.88 40.98 58.80
CA MET A 1 -5.40 40.94 58.67
C MET A 1 -5.02 39.52 58.26
N LEU A 2 -4.49 39.39 57.04
CA LEU A 2 -3.77 38.25 56.44
C LEU A 2 -4.54 36.99 56.00
N LEU A 3 -4.82 36.98 54.68
CA LEU A 3 -4.99 35.83 53.79
C LEU A 3 -3.72 34.98 53.69
N ARG A 4 -3.85 33.65 53.58
CA ARG A 4 -3.08 32.81 52.63
C ARG A 4 -3.85 31.51 52.29
N PRO A 5 -4.23 31.24 51.03
CA PRO A 5 -4.74 29.94 50.62
C PRO A 5 -3.60 28.95 50.39
N LEU A 6 -3.81 27.69 50.81
CA LEU A 6 -2.94 26.55 50.50
C LEU A 6 -2.93 26.30 48.98
N PRO A 7 -1.77 26.16 48.32
CA PRO A 7 -1.75 25.69 46.94
C PRO A 7 -2.06 24.18 46.95
N VAL A 8 -3.26 23.84 46.52
CA VAL A 8 -3.58 22.49 46.03
C VAL A 8 -2.82 22.32 44.72
N THR A 9 -1.60 21.81 44.80
CA THR A 9 -0.81 21.51 43.61
C THR A 9 -1.34 20.22 42.99
N THR A 10 -2.33 20.38 42.13
CA THR A 10 -2.92 19.33 41.29
C THR A 10 -1.83 18.61 40.51
N ALA A 11 -1.73 17.30 40.73
CA ALA A 11 -0.97 16.40 39.88
C ALA A 11 -1.58 16.38 38.47
N LEU A 12 -0.83 16.86 37.48
CA LEU A 12 -1.12 16.59 36.07
C LEU A 12 0.19 16.39 35.31
N ALA A 13 0.85 15.25 35.56
CA ALA A 13 1.83 14.71 34.64
C ALA A 13 1.05 14.05 33.49
N LEU A 14 0.65 14.86 32.50
CA LEU A 14 0.04 14.36 31.28
C LEU A 14 1.13 13.63 30.49
N ALA A 15 1.01 12.30 30.41
CA ALA A 15 1.93 11.43 29.70
C ALA A 15 2.06 11.86 28.23
N THR A 16 3.21 12.43 27.86
CA THR A 16 3.62 12.66 26.47
C THR A 16 4.18 11.37 25.88
N THR A 17 3.32 10.35 25.70
CA THR A 17 3.70 9.15 24.95
C THR A 17 2.97 9.13 23.62
N ALA A 18 3.74 8.86 22.56
CA ALA A 18 3.32 8.62 21.18
C ALA A 18 3.28 9.83 20.22
N MET A 19 4.46 10.39 19.92
CA MET A 19 4.74 10.91 18.58
C MET A 19 6.13 10.42 18.13
N MET A 20 6.33 9.09 18.13
CA MET A 20 7.41 8.53 17.33
C MET A 20 6.85 8.33 15.92
N PRO A 21 7.31 9.05 14.89
CA PRO A 21 6.94 8.72 13.53
C PRO A 21 7.37 7.27 13.30
N GLY A 22 6.39 6.40 13.06
CA GLY A 22 6.69 5.04 12.63
C GLY A 22 7.56 5.14 11.39
N ILE A 23 8.67 4.40 11.35
CA ILE A 23 9.44 4.25 10.12
C ILE A 23 8.50 3.57 9.12
N GLU A 24 7.91 4.37 8.24
CA GLU A 24 7.05 3.87 7.18
C GLU A 24 7.97 3.10 6.22
N ALA A 25 7.82 1.78 6.19
CA ALA A 25 8.59 0.94 5.28
C ALA A 25 8.36 1.44 3.84
N PRO A 26 9.39 1.52 2.99
CA PRO A 26 9.23 1.94 1.60
C PRO A 26 8.15 1.10 0.93
N ARG A 27 7.04 1.71 0.53
CA ARG A 27 5.99 1.02 -0.22
C ARG A 27 6.52 0.73 -1.62
N ILE A 28 6.86 -0.53 -1.89
CA ILE A 28 7.21 -0.97 -3.23
C ILE A 28 5.96 -0.86 -4.11
N LYS A 29 6.04 -0.07 -5.19
CA LYS A 29 4.95 0.03 -6.17
C LYS A 29 4.95 -1.24 -7.04
N THR A 30 3.98 -2.13 -6.81
CA THR A 30 3.87 -3.44 -7.47
C THR A 30 2.89 -3.47 -8.64
N GLY A 31 2.15 -2.39 -8.89
CA GLY A 31 1.18 -2.30 -9.98
C GLY A 31 0.01 -1.37 -9.64
N PRO A 32 -1.07 -1.41 -10.44
CA PRO A 32 -2.33 -0.73 -10.14
C PRO A 32 -2.95 -1.19 -8.81
N ASP A 33 -3.72 -0.33 -8.16
CA ASP A 33 -4.47 -0.68 -6.96
C ASP A 33 -5.57 -1.71 -7.25
N ILE A 34 -5.98 -2.47 -6.24
CA ILE A 34 -7.09 -3.43 -6.35
C ILE A 34 -8.37 -2.68 -6.75
N GLY A 35 -9.09 -3.22 -7.75
CA GLY A 35 -10.29 -2.61 -8.31
C GLY A 35 -10.02 -1.54 -9.37
N SER A 36 -8.75 -1.14 -9.56
CA SER A 36 -8.39 -0.30 -10.70
C SER A 36 -8.43 -1.09 -12.01
N PRO A 37 -8.77 -0.45 -13.14
CA PRO A 37 -8.72 -1.10 -14.46
C PRO A 37 -7.33 -1.64 -14.78
N VAL A 38 -7.27 -2.84 -15.38
CA VAL A 38 -6.03 -3.40 -15.91
C VAL A 38 -5.61 -2.60 -17.16
N PRO A 39 -4.33 -2.17 -17.27
CA PRO A 39 -3.83 -1.51 -18.48
C PRO A 39 -4.02 -2.36 -19.74
N GLN A 40 -4.34 -1.71 -20.86
CA GLN A 40 -4.40 -2.39 -22.15
C GLN A 40 -3.01 -2.82 -22.60
N PHE A 41 -2.92 -3.97 -23.27
CA PHE A 41 -1.71 -4.46 -23.89
C PHE A 41 -2.04 -5.19 -25.20
N ALA A 42 -1.03 -5.28 -26.06
CA ALA A 42 -1.01 -6.10 -27.26
C ALA A 42 0.39 -6.72 -27.38
N LEU A 43 0.54 -7.98 -26.99
CA LEU A 43 1.83 -8.67 -26.91
C LEU A 43 1.78 -9.96 -27.71
N ALA A 44 2.90 -10.35 -28.34
CA ALA A 44 3.01 -11.64 -29.00
C ALA A 44 3.12 -12.76 -27.96
N ASP A 45 2.38 -13.84 -28.15
CA ASP A 45 2.53 -15.07 -27.39
C ASP A 45 3.71 -15.92 -27.90
N GLN A 46 3.90 -17.11 -27.31
CA GLN A 46 5.00 -18.01 -27.67
C GLN A 46 4.95 -18.53 -29.10
N ARG A 47 3.84 -18.34 -29.82
CA ARG A 47 3.68 -18.70 -31.24
C ARG A 47 3.69 -17.47 -32.15
N GLY A 48 4.01 -16.30 -31.62
CA GLY A 48 3.99 -15.03 -32.35
C GLY A 48 2.58 -14.46 -32.57
N LYS A 49 1.54 -15.07 -32.01
CA LYS A 49 0.17 -14.55 -32.15
C LYS A 49 -0.03 -13.40 -31.17
N THR A 50 -0.52 -12.27 -31.68
CA THR A 50 -0.85 -11.13 -30.82
C THR A 50 -2.03 -11.46 -29.91
N GLN A 51 -1.83 -11.30 -28.61
CA GLN A 51 -2.83 -11.37 -27.57
C GLN A 51 -3.07 -9.99 -26.99
N THR A 52 -4.32 -9.72 -26.63
CA THR A 52 -4.75 -8.47 -25.99
C THR A 52 -5.43 -8.78 -24.68
N LEU A 53 -5.60 -7.77 -23.81
CA LEU A 53 -6.41 -7.94 -22.60
C LEU A 53 -7.80 -8.52 -22.93
N LYS A 54 -8.44 -8.03 -23.98
CA LYS A 54 -9.77 -8.50 -24.40
C LYS A 54 -9.77 -9.96 -24.86
N SER A 55 -8.73 -10.42 -25.56
CA SER A 55 -8.70 -11.79 -26.11
C SER A 55 -8.45 -12.86 -25.05
N ILE A 56 -7.87 -12.50 -23.90
CA ILE A 56 -7.55 -13.44 -22.82
C ILE A 56 -8.61 -13.47 -21.70
N LEU A 57 -9.54 -12.52 -21.68
CA LEU A 57 -10.61 -12.48 -20.67
C LEU A 57 -11.61 -13.63 -20.87
N GLY A 58 -11.78 -14.45 -19.84
CA GLY A 58 -12.86 -15.44 -19.76
C GLY A 58 -14.04 -14.94 -18.89
N PRO A 59 -15.08 -15.77 -18.72
CA PRO A 59 -16.25 -15.43 -17.88
C PRO A 59 -15.89 -15.18 -16.41
N ASN A 60 -14.76 -15.75 -15.94
CA ASN A 60 -14.26 -15.59 -14.57
C ASN A 60 -13.06 -14.62 -14.50
N GLY A 61 -12.79 -13.84 -15.56
CA GLY A 61 -11.62 -12.99 -15.66
C GLY A 61 -10.38 -13.71 -16.21
N ALA A 62 -9.19 -13.17 -15.93
CA ALA A 62 -7.90 -13.66 -16.39
C ALA A 62 -6.83 -13.54 -15.29
N LEU A 63 -5.85 -14.44 -15.31
CA LEU A 63 -4.66 -14.39 -14.46
C LEU A 63 -3.47 -13.88 -15.28
N LEU A 64 -2.84 -12.79 -14.85
CA LEU A 64 -1.58 -12.28 -15.42
C LEU A 64 -0.43 -12.63 -14.48
N LEU A 65 0.45 -13.53 -14.90
CA LEU A 65 1.65 -13.92 -14.16
C LEU A 65 2.89 -13.22 -14.73
N PHE A 66 3.49 -12.34 -13.93
CA PHE A 66 4.79 -11.75 -14.24
C PHE A 66 5.88 -12.56 -13.56
N PHE A 67 6.81 -13.10 -14.36
CA PHE A 67 7.99 -13.76 -13.85
C PHE A 67 9.21 -13.30 -14.65
N ARG A 68 10.35 -13.23 -13.97
CA ARG A 68 11.65 -13.10 -14.61
C ARG A 68 12.34 -14.44 -14.45
N SER A 69 12.69 -15.09 -15.56
CA SER A 69 13.50 -16.31 -15.51
C SER A 69 14.81 -16.00 -14.78
N ALA A 70 15.30 -16.95 -13.97
CA ALA A 70 16.67 -16.91 -13.53
C ALA A 70 17.56 -17.18 -14.76
N ASP A 71 18.52 -16.31 -15.02
CA ASP A 71 19.64 -16.61 -15.90
C ASP A 71 20.35 -17.85 -15.30
N TRP A 72 20.37 -18.97 -16.03
CA TRP A 72 21.09 -20.20 -15.65
C TRP A 72 22.34 -20.32 -16.50
#